data_AF-A0A9P7EI10-F1
#
_entry.id   AF-A0A9P7EI10-F1
#
_cell.length_a   1.000
_cell.length_b   1.000
_cell.length_c   1.000
_cell.angle_alpha   90.00
_cell.angle_beta   90.00
_cell.angle_gamma   90.00
#
_symmetry.space_group_name_H-M   'P 1'
#
loop_
_entity.id
_entity.type
_entity.pdbx_description
1 polymer ?
#
loop_
_entity_poly.entity_id
_entity_poly.type
_entity_poly.pdbx_seq_one_letter_code
_entity_poly.pdbx_strand_id
1 'polypeptide(L)'
;TSMAYTSVTLQQNVYKAHHEPITVEDVDENNVSSPALQRLINSAQDATVGVAATYRSNCSLSSLAFATLTRALIVHFAAKKQNPQQKKKKGQEQQPPVSQGRILIQDQILCNVGIKLYGYRIDRIALALFLDLSLRINGAIDILSVSTSDRRSLQAITNALGGEELLKKDNVKTLFAHRKRDAASKDVALQAWAACRATAFDNMRLRFAAISRIDTDTMPDIHLSALAKTSRDAEILESLKPTKVVNNVKADSIKKGSVDLECTRFSTRIMKSKNQVIQIEMLNGKKRSTITGRAERIDGKQAHINVQGVKNASGKILSVTTIGKEDLTAAESAREDVVLKALQGTITLTEHPFFCSIWAPSLNIPWPPLHAPTASLVHYPDGQLNPSQYEAVERIISQADRDRVLLVQGPPGTGKTTVIAASVNSMINT
;
A
#
# COMPACT_ATOMS: atom_id res chain seq x y z
N THR A 1 0.72 -32.09 7.69
CA THR A 1 2.06 -32.04 8.30
C THR A 1 2.01 -31.01 9.39
N SER A 2 1.93 -31.44 10.65
CA SER A 2 1.88 -30.57 11.82
C SER A 2 3.18 -29.76 11.87
N MET A 3 3.11 -28.44 11.70
CA MET A 3 4.26 -27.58 12.05
C MET A 3 4.41 -27.63 13.56
N ALA A 4 5.53 -28.19 14.01
CA ALA A 4 5.91 -28.30 15.40
C ALA A 4 5.99 -26.91 16.05
N TYR A 5 5.48 -26.81 17.28
CA TYR A 5 5.73 -25.66 18.16
C TYR A 5 7.24 -25.45 18.28
N THR A 6 7.75 -24.34 17.73
CA THR A 6 9.17 -24.01 17.77
C THR A 6 9.38 -22.75 18.58
N SER A 7 10.29 -22.83 19.55
CA SER A 7 10.72 -21.70 20.38
C SER A 7 12.15 -21.37 20.02
N VAL A 8 12.43 -20.11 19.67
CA VAL A 8 13.76 -19.64 19.27
C VAL A 8 14.08 -18.33 19.95
N THR A 9 15.33 -18.17 20.37
CA THR A 9 15.82 -16.91 20.91
C THR A 9 16.21 -15.95 19.80
N LEU A 10 15.74 -14.70 19.87
CA LEU A 10 16.02 -13.66 18.88
C LEU A 10 16.81 -12.51 19.50
N GLN A 11 18.01 -12.26 18.98
CA GLN A 11 18.82 -11.10 19.31
C GLN A 11 18.29 -9.85 18.61
N GLN A 12 18.11 -8.75 19.33
CA GLN A 12 17.64 -7.51 18.72
C GLN A 12 18.81 -6.60 18.35
N ASN A 13 18.81 -6.15 17.10
CA ASN A 13 19.88 -5.32 16.55
C ASN A 13 19.34 -4.03 15.90
N VAL A 14 18.11 -3.63 16.21
CA VAL A 14 17.49 -2.40 15.66
C VAL A 14 18.04 -1.14 16.33
N TYR A 15 18.14 -1.17 17.65
CA TYR A 15 18.64 -0.05 18.46
C TYR A 15 20.14 -0.18 18.75
N LYS A 16 20.79 0.95 19.03
CA LYS A 16 22.20 0.99 19.45
C LYS A 16 22.39 0.39 20.84
N ALA A 17 21.42 0.60 21.73
CA ALA A 17 21.41 0.04 23.07
C ALA A 17 21.39 -1.50 23.05
N HIS A 18 22.00 -2.10 24.07
CA HIS A 18 21.92 -3.54 24.28
C HIS A 18 20.56 -3.92 24.87
N HIS A 19 20.02 -5.05 24.42
CA HIS A 19 18.73 -5.58 24.86
C HIS A 19 18.85 -7.08 25.04
N GLU A 20 18.17 -7.59 26.07
CA GLU A 20 18.12 -9.02 26.33
C GLU A 20 17.43 -9.76 25.18
N PRO A 21 17.88 -10.97 24.85
CA PRO A 21 17.27 -11.74 23.77
C PRO A 21 15.81 -12.07 24.08
N ILE A 22 14.91 -11.95 23.09
CA ILE A 22 13.49 -12.28 23.27
C ILE A 22 13.23 -13.73 22.89
N THR A 23 12.26 -14.34 23.56
CA THR A 23 11.76 -15.67 23.20
C THR A 23 10.69 -15.55 22.12
N VAL A 24 10.87 -16.21 20.98
CA VAL A 24 9.92 -16.22 19.88
C VAL A 24 9.26 -17.59 19.79
N GLU A 25 7.94 -17.64 20.00
CA GLU A 25 7.09 -18.81 19.74
C GLU A 25 6.54 -18.71 18.31
N ASP A 26 6.73 -19.74 17.50
CA ASP A 26 6.20 -19.83 16.12
C ASP A 26 5.16 -20.96 16.06
N VAL A 27 3.92 -20.62 15.67
CA VAL A 27 2.75 -21.50 15.70
C VAL A 27 1.88 -21.40 14.45
N ASP A 28 1.27 -22.51 14.06
CA ASP A 28 0.16 -22.52 13.10
C ASP A 28 -1.14 -22.05 13.78
N GLU A 29 -2.01 -21.37 13.04
CA GLU A 29 -3.30 -20.89 13.55
C GLU A 29 -4.15 -21.96 14.25
N ASN A 30 -4.05 -23.22 13.83
CA ASN A 30 -4.82 -24.32 14.43
C ASN A 30 -4.24 -24.78 15.77
N ASN A 31 -2.99 -24.41 16.07
CA ASN A 31 -2.27 -24.74 17.30
C ASN A 31 -2.25 -23.58 18.30
N VAL A 32 -2.91 -22.46 17.98
CA VAL A 32 -3.03 -21.32 18.89
C VAL A 32 -3.89 -21.71 20.08
N SER A 33 -3.38 -21.48 21.29
CA SER A 33 -4.05 -21.83 22.54
C SER A 33 -4.06 -20.65 23.51
N SER A 34 -5.09 -20.57 24.34
CA SER A 34 -5.22 -19.53 25.38
C SER A 34 -3.97 -19.45 26.29
N PRO A 35 -3.37 -20.56 26.76
CA PRO A 35 -2.14 -20.48 27.55
C PRO A 35 -0.96 -19.84 26.82
N ALA A 36 -0.84 -20.01 25.50
CA ALA A 36 0.22 -19.38 24.71
C ALA A 36 -0.01 -17.87 24.56
N LEU A 37 -1.26 -17.46 24.31
CA LEU A 37 -1.63 -16.04 24.24
C LEU A 37 -1.43 -15.33 25.59
N GLN A 38 -1.89 -15.94 26.69
CA GLN A 38 -1.72 -15.38 28.04
C GLN A 38 -0.25 -15.24 28.44
N ARG A 39 0.57 -16.22 28.04
CA ARG A 39 2.03 -16.18 28.19
C ARG A 39 2.67 -14.97 27.49
N LEU A 40 2.12 -14.53 26.35
CA LEU A 40 2.55 -13.30 25.68
C LEU A 40 2.00 -12.07 26.41
N ILE A 41 0.69 -12.04 26.69
CA ILE A 41 0.00 -10.90 27.29
C ILE A 41 0.57 -10.57 28.68
N ASN A 42 0.83 -11.57 29.52
CA ASN A 42 1.44 -11.38 30.84
C ASN A 42 2.87 -10.83 30.79
N SER A 43 3.53 -10.91 29.63
CA SER A 43 4.86 -10.30 29.43
C SER A 43 4.82 -8.86 28.90
N ALA A 44 3.62 -8.34 28.61
CA ALA A 44 3.43 -7.01 28.06
C ALA A 44 3.53 -5.96 29.17
N GLN A 45 4.60 -5.15 29.14
CA GLN A 45 4.71 -3.97 29.99
C GLN A 45 3.70 -2.91 29.54
N ASP A 46 3.00 -2.29 30.48
CA ASP A 46 1.91 -1.32 30.23
C ASP A 46 0.84 -1.80 29.24
N ALA A 47 0.63 -3.12 29.19
CA ALA A 47 -0.24 -3.81 28.26
C ALA A 47 0.03 -3.45 26.78
N THR A 48 1.28 -3.16 26.44
CA THR A 48 1.68 -2.76 25.09
C THR A 48 2.18 -3.95 24.30
N VAL A 49 1.65 -4.11 23.09
CA VAL A 49 2.00 -5.18 22.15
C VAL A 49 2.26 -4.59 20.78
N GLY A 50 3.44 -4.90 20.25
CA GLY A 50 3.81 -4.58 18.88
C GLY A 50 3.23 -5.60 17.89
N VAL A 51 2.88 -5.15 16.69
CA VAL A 51 2.25 -5.95 15.64
C VAL A 51 2.98 -5.75 14.31
N ALA A 52 3.24 -6.84 13.61
CA ALA A 52 3.74 -6.83 12.24
C ALA A 52 3.21 -8.03 11.46
N ALA A 53 3.20 -7.94 10.13
CA ALA A 53 2.63 -8.98 9.28
C ALA A 53 3.52 -9.31 8.09
N THR A 54 3.44 -10.55 7.62
CA THR A 54 3.98 -10.96 6.31
C THR A 54 2.85 -11.29 5.35
N TYR A 55 3.14 -11.15 4.06
CA TYR A 55 2.15 -11.32 3.00
C TYR A 55 2.68 -12.27 1.93
N ARG A 56 1.79 -13.08 1.37
CA ARG A 56 2.08 -13.99 0.27
C ARG A 56 2.26 -13.23 -1.05
N SER A 57 2.65 -13.95 -2.09
CA SER A 57 2.82 -13.40 -3.44
C SER A 57 1.57 -12.75 -4.03
N ASN A 58 0.38 -13.17 -3.59
CA ASN A 58 -0.92 -12.58 -3.98
C ASN A 58 -1.38 -11.45 -3.03
N CYS A 59 -0.47 -10.92 -2.21
CA CYS A 59 -0.74 -9.89 -1.19
C CYS A 59 -1.72 -10.31 -0.08
N SER A 60 -2.08 -11.59 0.04
CA SER A 60 -2.85 -12.10 1.19
C SER A 60 -1.98 -12.24 2.44
N LEU A 61 -2.58 -12.05 3.61
CA LEU A 61 -1.94 -12.21 4.91
C LEU A 61 -1.42 -13.64 5.07
N SER A 62 -0.12 -13.77 5.30
CA SER A 62 0.56 -15.05 5.49
C SER A 62 0.78 -15.36 6.96
N SER A 63 1.33 -14.40 7.71
CA SER A 63 1.54 -14.52 9.14
C SER A 63 1.38 -13.18 9.84
N LEU A 64 1.09 -13.24 11.14
CA LEU A 64 0.98 -12.11 12.03
C LEU A 64 1.88 -12.35 13.24
N ALA A 65 2.74 -11.39 13.56
CA ALA A 65 3.59 -11.42 14.73
C ALA A 65 3.09 -10.42 15.76
N PHE A 66 3.02 -10.86 17.01
CA PHE A 66 2.80 -10.05 18.19
C PHE A 66 4.06 -10.06 19.03
N ALA A 67 4.48 -8.93 19.58
CA ALA A 67 5.68 -8.87 20.40
C ALA A 67 5.53 -7.94 21.59
N THR A 68 6.07 -8.37 22.72
CA THR A 68 6.36 -7.56 23.91
C THR A 68 7.86 -7.28 23.94
N LEU A 69 8.36 -6.63 24.99
CA LEU A 69 9.80 -6.39 25.12
C LEU A 69 10.63 -7.66 25.35
N THR A 70 10.01 -8.76 25.79
CA THR A 70 10.71 -10.01 26.17
C THR A 70 10.25 -11.24 25.41
N ARG A 71 9.10 -11.20 24.73
CA ARG A 71 8.52 -12.34 24.02
C ARG A 71 7.89 -11.93 22.70
N ALA A 72 7.85 -12.84 21.73
CA ALA A 72 7.07 -12.70 20.52
C ALA A 72 6.33 -13.99 20.18
N LEU A 73 5.18 -13.85 19.53
CA LEU A 73 4.37 -14.94 19.01
C LEU A 73 4.12 -14.69 17.53
N ILE A 74 4.50 -15.64 16.68
CA ILE A 74 4.23 -15.61 15.25
C ILE A 74 3.15 -16.64 14.95
N VAL A 75 2.06 -16.19 14.36
CA VAL A 75 0.96 -17.05 13.93
C VAL A 75 0.96 -17.14 12.40
N HIS A 76 1.08 -18.35 11.87
CA HIS A 76 0.95 -18.62 10.44
C HIS A 76 -0.48 -19.02 10.10
N PHE A 77 -1.00 -18.45 9.00
CA PHE A 77 -2.33 -18.76 8.51
C PHE A 77 -2.25 -19.69 7.30
N ALA A 78 -3.23 -20.56 7.16
CA ALA A 78 -3.33 -21.41 5.98
C ALA A 78 -3.67 -20.58 4.73
N ALA A 79 -3.09 -20.95 3.59
CA ALA A 79 -3.50 -20.36 2.31
C ALA A 79 -4.93 -20.82 1.98
N LYS A 80 -5.81 -19.89 1.56
CA LYS A 80 -7.13 -20.25 1.01
C LYS A 80 -6.90 -21.14 -0.21
N LYS A 81 -7.16 -22.45 -0.09
CA LYS A 81 -7.18 -23.37 -1.24
C LYS A 81 -8.36 -22.99 -2.12
N GLN A 82 -8.13 -22.26 -3.21
CA GLN A 82 -9.16 -22.06 -4.22
C GLN A 82 -9.37 -23.38 -4.96
N ASN A 83 -10.35 -24.19 -4.54
CA ASN A 83 -10.77 -25.35 -5.33
C ASN A 83 -11.51 -24.86 -6.59
N PRO A 84 -10.99 -25.10 -7.80
CA PRO A 84 -11.62 -24.63 -9.04
C PRO A 84 -13.04 -25.19 -9.26
N GLN A 85 -13.37 -26.33 -8.64
CA GLN A 85 -14.65 -27.02 -8.82
C GLN A 85 -15.83 -26.42 -8.02
N GLN A 86 -15.60 -25.54 -7.04
CA GLN A 86 -16.69 -24.93 -6.25
C GLN A 86 -17.32 -23.69 -6.89
N LYS A 87 -16.81 -23.20 -8.03
CA LYS A 87 -17.40 -22.06 -8.76
C LYS A 87 -18.81 -22.32 -9.35
N LYS A 88 -19.35 -23.54 -9.26
CA LYS A 88 -20.64 -23.90 -9.87
C LYS A 88 -21.87 -23.94 -8.94
N LYS A 89 -21.74 -23.69 -7.63
CA LYS A 89 -22.92 -23.53 -6.75
C LYS A 89 -22.97 -22.12 -6.18
N LYS A 90 -23.46 -21.18 -6.99
CA LYS A 90 -23.89 -19.85 -6.53
C LYS A 90 -25.16 -20.01 -5.68
N GLY A 91 -25.17 -19.40 -4.50
CA GLY A 91 -26.39 -19.24 -3.68
C GLY A 91 -26.13 -18.69 -2.28
N GLN A 92 -25.05 -19.10 -1.61
CA GLN A 92 -24.69 -18.58 -0.29
C GLN A 92 -23.17 -18.51 -0.19
N GLU A 93 -22.61 -17.31 -0.11
CA GLU A 93 -21.23 -17.09 0.36
C GLU A 93 -21.20 -17.47 1.84
N GLN A 94 -21.11 -18.77 2.14
CA GLN A 94 -20.74 -19.21 3.48
C GLN A 94 -19.27 -18.84 3.66
N GLN A 95 -19.03 -17.78 4.44
CA GLN A 95 -17.70 -17.46 4.92
C GLN A 95 -17.12 -18.73 5.56
N PRO A 96 -15.85 -19.09 5.27
CA PRO A 96 -15.26 -20.27 5.87
C PRO A 96 -15.33 -20.17 7.40
N PRO A 97 -15.63 -21.27 8.11
CA PRO A 97 -15.74 -21.24 9.57
C PRO A 97 -14.44 -20.71 10.18
N VAL A 98 -14.58 -19.72 11.05
CA VAL A 98 -13.46 -19.11 11.78
C VAL A 98 -12.84 -20.18 12.67
N SER A 99 -11.54 -20.45 12.53
CA SER A 99 -10.86 -21.43 13.36
C SER A 99 -10.86 -20.99 14.83
N GLN A 100 -10.83 -21.94 15.76
CA GLN A 100 -10.79 -21.63 17.20
C GLN A 100 -9.61 -20.70 17.55
N GLY A 101 -8.45 -20.90 16.89
CA GLY A 101 -7.28 -20.04 17.08
C GLY A 101 -7.51 -18.60 16.64
N ARG A 102 -8.24 -18.37 15.55
CA ARG A 102 -8.61 -17.01 15.10
C ARG A 102 -9.53 -16.30 16.09
N ILE A 103 -10.53 -17.02 16.62
CA ILE A 103 -11.43 -16.47 17.66
C ILE A 103 -10.60 -16.06 18.89
N LEU A 104 -9.71 -16.94 19.35
CA LEU A 104 -8.83 -16.64 20.49
C LEU A 104 -7.93 -15.42 20.24
N ILE A 105 -7.33 -15.30 19.05
CA ILE A 105 -6.49 -14.14 18.69
C ILE A 105 -7.32 -12.85 18.70
N GLN A 106 -8.53 -12.90 18.14
CA GLN A 106 -9.40 -11.73 18.10
C GLN A 106 -9.78 -11.28 19.51
N ASP A 107 -10.32 -12.19 20.32
CA ASP A 107 -10.89 -11.87 21.61
C ASP A 107 -9.82 -11.50 22.64
N GLN A 108 -8.68 -12.21 22.65
CA GLN A 108 -7.65 -12.01 23.67
C GLN A 108 -6.64 -10.93 23.31
N ILE A 109 -6.43 -10.62 22.02
CA ILE A 109 -5.42 -9.65 21.57
C ILE A 109 -6.02 -8.54 20.71
N LEU A 110 -6.60 -8.85 19.55
CA LEU A 110 -6.92 -7.83 18.54
C LEU A 110 -8.06 -6.87 18.96
N CYS A 111 -9.05 -7.39 19.68
CA CYS A 111 -10.22 -6.63 20.16
C CYS A 111 -10.22 -6.46 21.68
N ASN A 112 -9.14 -6.84 22.36
CA ASN A 112 -9.01 -6.69 23.80
C ASN A 112 -8.68 -5.23 24.15
N VAL A 113 -9.65 -4.51 24.73
CA VAL A 113 -9.52 -3.10 25.14
C VAL A 113 -8.42 -2.85 26.17
N GLY A 114 -8.00 -3.89 26.90
CA GLY A 114 -6.89 -3.82 27.84
C GLY A 114 -5.52 -3.77 27.15
N ILE A 115 -5.42 -4.12 25.87
CA ILE A 115 -4.16 -4.21 25.12
C ILE A 115 -4.02 -3.02 24.17
N LYS A 116 -2.84 -2.40 24.16
CA LYS A 116 -2.49 -1.32 23.24
C LYS A 116 -1.64 -1.88 22.12
N LEU A 117 -2.19 -1.91 20.90
CA LEU A 117 -1.54 -2.46 19.72
C LEU A 117 -0.80 -1.36 18.95
N TYR A 118 0.45 -1.61 18.58
CA TYR A 118 1.27 -0.67 17.81
C TYR A 118 1.94 -1.38 16.65
N GLY A 119 1.89 -0.83 15.45
CA GLY A 119 2.58 -1.45 14.33
C GLY A 119 2.76 -0.54 13.14
N TYR A 120 3.52 -1.03 12.16
CA TYR A 120 3.72 -0.34 10.90
C TYR A 120 2.61 -0.75 9.95
N ARG A 121 2.03 0.21 9.24
CA ARG A 121 1.01 -0.07 8.23
C ARG A 121 -0.15 -0.86 8.84
N ILE A 122 -0.63 -0.43 10.01
CA ILE A 122 -1.79 -1.08 10.67
C ILE A 122 -3.02 -0.98 9.76
N ASP A 123 -3.14 0.06 8.94
CA ASP A 123 -4.13 0.15 7.86
C ASP A 123 -4.16 -1.14 7.02
N ARG A 124 -2.99 -1.56 6.57
CA ARG A 124 -2.80 -2.75 5.75
C ARG A 124 -3.10 -4.03 6.53
N ILE A 125 -2.66 -4.11 7.78
CA ILE A 125 -2.88 -5.28 8.64
C ILE A 125 -4.37 -5.45 8.93
N ALA A 126 -5.06 -4.38 9.33
CA ALA A 126 -6.48 -4.35 9.65
C ALA A 126 -7.35 -4.81 8.47
N LEU A 127 -7.10 -4.28 7.28
CA LEU A 127 -7.83 -4.67 6.07
C LEU A 127 -7.54 -6.12 5.65
N ALA A 128 -6.31 -6.60 5.83
CA ALA A 128 -5.96 -7.98 5.51
C ALA A 128 -6.54 -8.98 6.52
N LEU A 129 -6.58 -8.63 7.82
CA LEU A 129 -7.27 -9.39 8.87
C LEU A 129 -8.74 -9.60 8.49
N PHE A 130 -9.44 -8.54 8.10
CA PHE A 130 -10.83 -8.62 7.68
C PHE A 130 -11.01 -9.43 6.39
N LEU A 131 -10.30 -9.07 5.32
CA LEU A 131 -10.50 -9.68 3.99
C LEU A 131 -10.07 -11.16 3.92
N ASP A 132 -8.97 -11.49 4.57
CA ASP A 132 -8.39 -12.83 4.46
C ASP A 132 -8.91 -13.76 5.56
N LEU A 133 -9.14 -13.26 6.77
CA LEU A 133 -9.41 -14.09 7.95
C LEU A 133 -10.77 -13.83 8.60
N SER A 134 -11.56 -12.86 8.12
CA SER A 134 -12.79 -12.38 8.76
C SER A 134 -12.56 -11.90 10.21
N LEU A 135 -11.38 -11.33 10.49
CA LEU A 135 -11.01 -10.83 11.82
C LEU A 135 -11.11 -9.30 11.90
N ARG A 136 -11.47 -8.81 13.09
CA ARG A 136 -11.44 -7.39 13.46
C ARG A 136 -10.22 -7.08 14.33
N ILE A 137 -9.88 -5.80 14.36
CA ILE A 137 -8.87 -5.20 15.22
C ILE A 137 -9.38 -3.84 15.71
N ASN A 138 -9.18 -3.57 17.00
CA ASN A 138 -9.61 -2.34 17.67
C ASN A 138 -8.45 -1.67 18.38
N GLY A 139 -8.54 -0.34 18.47
CA GLY A 139 -7.68 0.51 19.28
C GLY A 139 -6.22 0.53 18.82
N ALA A 140 -5.91 0.09 17.61
CA ALA A 140 -4.54 -0.10 17.14
C ALA A 140 -3.94 1.20 16.60
N ILE A 141 -2.66 1.44 16.89
CA ILE A 141 -1.94 2.65 16.49
C ILE A 141 -0.98 2.32 15.36
N ASP A 142 -1.16 3.00 14.23
CA ASP A 142 -0.19 3.02 13.17
C ASP A 142 0.94 4.00 13.49
N ILE A 143 2.10 3.46 13.90
CA ILE A 143 3.22 4.28 14.40
C ILE A 143 3.88 5.14 13.31
N LEU A 144 3.67 4.84 12.02
CA LEU A 144 4.18 5.68 10.92
C LEU A 144 3.45 7.01 10.82
N SER A 145 2.24 7.10 11.39
CA SER A 145 1.43 8.34 11.40
C SER A 145 2.05 9.45 12.23
N VAL A 146 3.08 9.15 13.00
CA VAL A 146 3.87 10.14 13.74
C VAL A 146 4.79 10.98 12.84
N SER A 147 5.04 10.51 11.62
CA SER A 147 5.97 11.11 10.67
C SER A 147 5.23 11.88 9.57
N THR A 148 5.77 13.04 9.20
CA THR A 148 5.31 13.83 8.03
C THR A 148 6.01 13.42 6.72
N SER A 149 7.04 12.58 6.81
CA SER A 149 7.71 12.01 5.63
C SER A 149 6.84 10.95 4.96
N ASP A 150 7.13 10.65 3.68
CA ASP A 150 6.50 9.55 2.96
C ASP A 150 6.53 8.25 3.79
N ARG A 151 5.36 7.65 3.99
CA ARG A 151 5.17 6.53 4.93
C ARG A 151 5.96 5.28 4.55
N ARG A 152 6.35 5.13 3.29
CA ARG A 152 7.17 4.01 2.80
C ARG A 152 8.68 4.32 2.87
N SER A 153 9.05 5.55 3.22
CA SER A 153 10.44 5.95 3.33
C SER A 153 11.11 5.43 4.60
N LEU A 154 12.43 5.19 4.52
CA LEU A 154 13.26 4.87 5.67
C LEU A 154 13.20 5.98 6.74
N GLN A 155 12.99 7.24 6.33
CA GLN A 155 12.87 8.36 7.25
C GLN A 155 11.62 8.24 8.13
N ALA A 156 10.47 7.87 7.55
CA ALA A 156 9.26 7.70 8.33
C ALA A 156 9.39 6.57 9.36
N ILE A 157 10.03 5.48 8.98
CA ILE A 157 10.34 4.35 9.88
C ILE A 157 11.28 4.80 11.00
N THR A 158 12.33 5.53 10.66
CA THR A 158 13.30 6.05 11.65
C THR A 158 12.62 7.01 12.63
N ASN A 159 11.77 7.91 12.14
CA ASN A 159 11.00 8.84 12.97
C ASN A 159 10.04 8.09 13.91
N ALA A 160 9.39 7.04 13.42
CA ALA A 160 8.49 6.19 14.21
C ALA A 160 9.22 5.37 15.28
N LEU A 161 10.51 5.11 15.09
CA LEU A 161 11.35 4.36 16.01
C LEU A 161 12.13 5.25 17.01
N GLY A 162 11.86 6.55 17.07
CA GLY A 162 12.49 7.47 18.02
C GLY A 162 13.67 8.28 17.47
N GLY A 163 14.05 8.12 16.20
CA GLY A 163 15.06 8.94 15.51
C GLY A 163 16.40 8.25 15.23
N GLU A 164 17.21 8.84 14.34
CA GLU A 164 18.46 8.22 13.85
C GLU A 164 19.51 7.98 14.94
N GLU A 165 19.51 8.80 16.00
CA GLU A 165 20.48 8.71 17.09
C GLU A 165 20.36 7.41 17.88
N LEU A 166 19.15 6.84 17.99
CA LEU A 166 18.88 5.62 18.74
C LEU A 166 19.10 4.36 17.91
N LEU A 167 19.18 4.47 16.59
CA LEU A 167 19.03 3.35 15.67
C LEU A 167 20.33 2.94 14.99
N LYS A 168 20.45 1.64 14.72
CA LYS A 168 21.46 1.10 13.79
C LYS A 168 20.89 1.20 12.37
N LYS A 169 21.17 2.32 11.69
CA LYS A 169 20.56 2.70 10.40
C LYS A 169 20.58 1.58 9.35
N ASP A 170 21.70 0.87 9.21
CA ASP A 170 21.80 -0.22 8.23
C ASP A 170 20.94 -1.44 8.59
N ASN A 171 20.77 -1.71 9.88
CA ASN A 171 19.90 -2.79 10.35
C ASN A 171 18.43 -2.43 10.15
N VAL A 172 18.03 -1.18 10.44
CA VAL A 172 16.68 -0.69 10.13
C VAL A 172 16.42 -0.77 8.62
N LYS A 173 17.35 -0.26 7.82
CA LYS A 173 17.24 -0.32 6.35
C LYS A 173 17.12 -1.77 5.86
N THR A 174 17.86 -2.70 6.45
CA THR A 174 17.82 -4.11 6.07
C THR A 174 16.51 -4.79 6.49
N LEU A 175 16.05 -4.54 7.72
CA LEU A 175 14.84 -5.11 8.31
C LEU A 175 13.57 -4.64 7.61
N PHE A 176 13.56 -3.38 7.16
CA PHE A 176 12.41 -2.75 6.51
C PHE A 176 12.59 -2.54 5.01
N ALA A 177 13.72 -2.96 4.43
CA ALA A 177 13.85 -3.02 2.98
C ALA A 177 12.69 -3.84 2.45
N HIS A 178 12.03 -3.36 1.39
CA HIS A 178 11.00 -4.08 0.65
C HIS A 178 11.56 -5.39 0.08
N ARG A 179 11.75 -6.40 0.94
CA ARG A 179 12.29 -7.70 0.56
C ARG A 179 11.17 -8.55 -0.01
N LYS A 180 11.53 -9.20 -1.13
CA LYS A 180 10.73 -10.16 -1.86
C LYS A 180 10.15 -11.20 -0.92
N ARG A 181 8.82 -11.36 -1.00
CA ARG A 181 7.94 -12.54 -0.78
C ARG A 181 8.12 -13.45 0.44
N ASP A 182 9.30 -13.56 1.05
CA ASP A 182 9.61 -14.45 2.16
C ASP A 182 10.44 -13.68 3.20
N ALA A 183 9.80 -12.77 3.94
CA ALA A 183 10.42 -12.27 5.17
C ALA A 183 10.59 -13.46 6.12
N ALA A 184 11.80 -13.66 6.63
CA ALA A 184 12.03 -14.73 7.60
C ALA A 184 11.14 -14.48 8.82
N SER A 185 10.58 -15.53 9.44
CA SER A 185 9.77 -15.41 10.68
C SER A 185 10.44 -14.49 11.72
N LYS A 186 11.77 -14.53 11.81
CA LYS A 186 12.57 -13.67 12.69
C LYS A 186 12.45 -12.17 12.39
N ASP A 187 12.36 -11.78 11.12
CA ASP A 187 12.28 -10.38 10.73
C ASP A 187 10.92 -9.78 11.12
N VAL A 188 9.81 -10.51 10.93
CA VAL A 188 8.48 -10.02 11.31
C VAL A 188 8.34 -9.90 12.83
N ALA A 189 8.89 -10.85 13.60
CA ALA A 189 8.95 -10.72 15.05
C ALA A 189 9.80 -9.52 15.48
N LEU A 190 10.93 -9.27 14.82
CA LEU A 190 11.79 -8.12 15.13
C LEU A 190 11.12 -6.78 14.77
N GLN A 191 10.34 -6.73 13.69
CA GLN A 191 9.51 -5.57 13.35
C GLN A 191 8.46 -5.32 14.43
N ALA A 192 7.68 -6.33 14.80
CA ALA A 192 6.70 -6.21 15.89
C ALA A 192 7.37 -5.74 17.19
N TRP A 193 8.50 -6.35 17.57
CA TRP A 193 9.25 -5.95 18.76
C TRP A 193 9.72 -4.50 18.68
N ALA A 194 10.21 -4.06 17.51
CA ALA A 194 10.69 -2.70 17.33
C ALA A 194 9.56 -1.67 17.49
N ALA A 195 8.35 -1.98 17.01
CA ALA A 195 7.16 -1.16 17.24
C ALA A 195 6.78 -1.09 18.72
N CYS A 196 6.81 -2.23 19.44
CA CYS A 196 6.61 -2.25 20.89
C CYS A 196 7.68 -1.43 21.62
N ARG A 197 8.95 -1.59 21.27
CA ARG A 197 10.08 -0.89 21.91
C ARG A 197 10.02 0.61 21.72
N ALA A 198 9.53 1.09 20.58
CA ALA A 198 9.37 2.51 20.33
C ALA A 198 8.46 3.19 21.36
N THR A 199 7.49 2.47 21.94
CA THR A 199 6.58 3.01 22.96
C THR A 199 7.23 3.24 24.32
N ALA A 200 8.37 2.58 24.58
CA ALA A 200 9.12 2.72 25.83
C ALA A 200 9.93 4.03 25.91
N PHE A 201 10.01 4.81 24.83
CA PHE A 201 10.62 6.13 24.86
C PHE A 201 9.57 7.19 25.19
N ASP A 202 9.83 8.02 26.20
CA ASP A 202 8.88 9.04 26.68
C ASP A 202 8.44 10.02 25.59
N ASN A 203 9.38 10.46 24.75
CA ASN A 203 9.08 11.36 23.63
C ASN A 203 8.16 10.71 22.58
N MET A 204 8.27 9.40 22.37
CA MET A 204 7.43 8.67 21.43
C MET A 204 6.07 8.34 22.04
N ARG A 205 6.01 7.98 23.33
CA ARG A 205 4.76 7.72 24.05
C ARG A 205 3.78 8.89 23.93
N LEU A 206 4.25 10.12 24.15
CA LEU A 206 3.43 11.33 24.00
C LEU A 206 2.94 11.53 22.56
N ARG A 207 3.82 11.31 21.57
CA ARG A 207 3.46 11.48 20.15
C ARG A 207 2.48 10.41 19.68
N PHE A 208 2.61 9.17 20.15
CA PHE A 208 1.66 8.11 19.83
C PHE A 208 0.30 8.31 20.47
N ALA A 209 0.24 8.90 21.67
CA ALA A 209 -1.02 9.25 22.31
C ALA A 209 -1.87 10.25 21.49
N ALA A 210 -1.23 11.07 20.65
CA ALA A 210 -1.90 12.03 19.77
C ALA A 210 -2.40 11.43 18.44
N ILE A 211 -2.11 10.15 18.16
CA ILE A 211 -2.49 9.49 16.90
C ILE A 211 -3.88 8.88 17.04
N SER A 212 -4.76 9.15 16.07
CA SER A 212 -6.05 8.47 15.96
C SER A 212 -5.87 6.97 15.76
N ARG A 213 -6.62 6.20 16.54
CA ARG A 213 -6.58 4.74 16.52
C ARG A 213 -7.37 4.19 15.34
N ILE A 214 -6.99 3.02 14.88
CA ILE A 214 -7.73 2.24 13.89
C ILE A 214 -8.66 1.30 14.64
N ASP A 215 -9.94 1.46 14.35
CA ASP A 215 -11.04 0.67 14.89
C ASP A 215 -11.84 0.10 13.73
N THR A 216 -11.88 -1.24 13.63
CA THR A 216 -12.60 -1.89 12.53
C THR A 216 -13.94 -2.46 12.97
N ASP A 217 -14.17 -2.66 14.27
CA ASP A 217 -15.40 -3.24 14.79
C ASP A 217 -16.60 -2.29 14.67
N THR A 218 -16.37 -0.98 14.72
CA THR A 218 -17.42 0.03 14.53
C THR A 218 -17.79 0.26 13.06
N MET A 219 -17.02 -0.31 12.12
CA MET A 219 -17.22 -0.10 10.69
C MET A 219 -18.08 -1.22 10.07
N PRO A 220 -19.19 -0.88 9.38
CA PRO A 220 -20.00 -1.86 8.68
C PRO A 220 -19.20 -2.66 7.64
N ASP A 221 -19.52 -3.96 7.51
CA ASP A 221 -18.83 -4.91 6.62
C ASP A 221 -18.77 -4.44 5.17
N ILE A 222 -19.83 -3.77 4.68
CA ILE A 222 -19.88 -3.26 3.31
C ILE A 222 -18.81 -2.21 3.06
N HIS A 223 -18.57 -1.32 4.02
CA HIS A 223 -17.54 -0.30 3.93
C HIS A 223 -16.15 -0.89 4.11
N LEU A 224 -15.98 -1.77 5.10
CA LEU A 224 -14.70 -2.41 5.34
C LEU A 224 -14.29 -3.30 4.15
N SER A 225 -15.25 -3.96 3.50
CA SER A 225 -15.04 -4.71 2.24
C SER A 225 -14.57 -3.81 1.11
N ALA A 226 -15.17 -2.63 0.95
CA ALA A 226 -14.78 -1.66 -0.06
C ALA A 226 -13.35 -1.13 0.15
N LEU A 227 -13.00 -0.77 1.39
CA LEU A 227 -11.66 -0.33 1.76
C LEU A 227 -10.64 -1.46 1.57
N ALA A 228 -10.97 -2.67 2.03
CA ALA A 228 -10.08 -3.81 1.93
C ALA A 228 -9.81 -4.20 0.47
N LYS A 229 -10.84 -4.19 -0.38
CA LYS A 229 -10.69 -4.40 -1.82
C LYS A 229 -9.83 -3.31 -2.46
N THR A 230 -10.10 -2.05 -2.16
CA THR A 230 -9.34 -0.90 -2.67
C THR A 230 -7.85 -1.00 -2.31
N SER A 231 -7.54 -1.37 -1.06
CA SER A 231 -6.14 -1.59 -0.62
C SER A 231 -5.53 -2.83 -1.27
N ARG A 232 -6.23 -3.97 -1.32
CA ARG A 232 -5.71 -5.21 -1.90
C ARG A 232 -5.41 -5.08 -3.39
N ASP A 233 -6.31 -4.47 -4.16
CA ASP A 233 -6.11 -4.26 -5.60
C ASP A 233 -4.91 -3.33 -5.85
N ALA A 234 -4.79 -2.27 -5.03
CA ALA A 234 -3.63 -1.38 -5.07
C ALA A 234 -2.31 -2.11 -4.77
N GLU A 235 -2.29 -2.97 -3.75
CA GLU A 235 -1.11 -3.78 -3.40
C GLU A 235 -0.75 -4.76 -4.51
N ILE A 236 -1.73 -5.39 -5.14
CA ILE A 236 -1.51 -6.31 -6.26
C ILE A 236 -0.90 -5.55 -7.44
N LEU A 237 -1.51 -4.43 -7.86
CA LEU A 237 -0.99 -3.59 -8.94
C LEU A 237 0.44 -3.13 -8.65
N GLU A 238 0.67 -2.67 -7.42
CA GLU A 238 1.99 -2.30 -6.94
C GLU A 238 2.96 -3.50 -7.01
N SER A 239 2.56 -4.70 -6.60
CA SER A 239 3.40 -5.91 -6.67
C SER A 239 3.75 -6.35 -8.09
N LEU A 240 2.92 -5.98 -9.07
CA LEU A 240 3.09 -6.27 -10.49
C LEU A 240 3.95 -5.22 -11.22
N LYS A 241 4.25 -4.07 -10.59
CA LYS A 241 5.13 -3.06 -11.19
C LYS A 241 6.49 -3.69 -11.53
N PRO A 242 7.00 -3.51 -12.76
CA PRO A 242 8.25 -4.10 -13.18
C PRO A 242 9.43 -3.52 -12.38
N THR A 243 10.37 -4.37 -12.00
CA THR A 243 11.62 -3.94 -11.35
C THR A 243 12.73 -3.62 -12.36
N LYS A 244 12.48 -3.90 -13.65
CA LYS A 244 13.39 -3.64 -14.76
C LYS A 244 12.56 -3.21 -15.97
N VAL A 245 12.84 -2.04 -16.52
CA VAL A 245 12.18 -1.51 -17.72
C VAL A 245 13.25 -1.11 -18.72
N VAL A 246 13.17 -1.66 -19.93
CA VAL A 246 14.01 -1.20 -21.05
C VAL A 246 13.38 0.06 -21.62
N ASN A 247 14.12 1.16 -21.56
CA ASN A 247 13.65 2.46 -22.01
C ASN A 247 13.93 2.62 -23.50
N ASN A 248 12.90 2.96 -24.27
CA ASN A 248 13.05 3.26 -25.69
C ASN A 248 13.57 4.69 -25.85
N VAL A 249 14.87 4.85 -26.06
CA VAL A 249 15.53 6.16 -26.21
C VAL A 249 15.92 6.44 -27.65
N LYS A 250 15.94 7.71 -28.06
CA LYS A 250 16.55 8.16 -29.32
C LYS A 250 18.07 8.21 -29.16
N ALA A 251 18.80 8.42 -30.26
CA ALA A 251 20.24 8.62 -30.20
C ALA A 251 20.54 9.93 -29.45
N ASP A 252 21.40 9.85 -28.44
CA ASP A 252 21.53 10.90 -27.43
C ASP A 252 22.98 11.38 -27.26
N SER A 253 23.13 12.62 -26.75
CA SER A 253 24.42 13.26 -26.50
C SER A 253 24.92 13.02 -25.08
N ILE A 254 26.13 12.47 -24.94
CA ILE A 254 26.81 12.32 -23.66
C ILE A 254 27.66 13.57 -23.43
N LYS A 255 27.43 14.26 -22.31
CA LYS A 255 28.24 15.40 -21.86
C LYS A 255 29.00 15.01 -20.59
N LYS A 256 30.03 15.77 -20.24
CA LYS A 256 30.94 15.45 -19.14
C LYS A 256 30.19 15.35 -17.80
N GLY A 257 29.97 14.13 -17.31
CA GLY A 257 29.28 13.84 -16.04
C GLY A 257 27.76 13.70 -16.12
N SER A 258 27.15 13.87 -17.30
CA SER A 258 25.69 13.80 -17.46
C SER A 258 25.27 13.22 -18.81
N VAL A 259 24.14 12.52 -18.84
CA VAL A 259 23.54 12.00 -20.06
C VAL A 259 22.14 12.57 -20.22
N ASP A 260 21.91 13.29 -21.31
CA ASP A 260 20.57 13.73 -21.71
C ASP A 260 19.94 12.60 -22.53
N LEU A 261 18.77 12.11 -22.13
CA LEU A 261 18.06 11.03 -22.81
C LEU A 261 16.67 11.48 -23.30
N GLU A 262 16.32 11.21 -24.56
CA GLU A 262 14.97 11.42 -25.07
C GLU A 262 14.24 10.09 -25.30
N CYS A 263 13.19 9.83 -24.53
CA CYS A 263 12.36 8.63 -24.70
C CYS A 263 11.38 8.78 -25.87
N THR A 264 11.33 7.80 -26.79
CA THR A 264 10.39 7.80 -27.92
C THR A 264 8.94 7.54 -27.49
N ARG A 265 8.75 6.66 -26.49
CA ARG A 265 7.45 6.27 -25.95
C ARG A 265 7.25 6.80 -24.54
N PHE A 266 6.07 7.38 -24.29
CA PHE A 266 5.70 7.90 -22.97
C PHE A 266 5.57 6.79 -21.91
N SER A 267 5.15 5.59 -22.32
CA SER A 267 4.98 4.43 -21.43
C SER A 267 6.31 3.87 -20.90
N THR A 268 7.43 4.13 -21.57
CA THR A 268 8.78 3.72 -21.15
C THR A 268 9.65 4.92 -20.84
N ARG A 269 9.05 6.06 -20.52
CA ARG A 269 9.82 7.26 -20.15
C ARG A 269 10.53 7.02 -18.83
N ILE A 270 11.69 7.65 -18.67
CA ILE A 270 12.41 7.65 -17.39
C ILE A 270 11.66 8.57 -16.42
N MET A 271 11.57 8.16 -15.16
CA MET A 271 10.92 8.92 -14.09
C MET A 271 11.89 9.15 -12.93
N LYS A 272 11.64 10.22 -12.16
CA LYS A 272 12.52 10.63 -11.07
C LYS A 272 12.11 9.79 -9.87
N SER A 273 13.04 8.97 -9.40
CA SER A 273 12.76 8.08 -8.28
C SER A 273 13.98 7.96 -7.38
N LYS A 274 13.72 7.86 -6.08
CA LYS A 274 14.76 7.58 -5.07
C LYS A 274 15.18 6.11 -5.11
N ASN A 275 14.28 5.24 -5.56
CA ASN A 275 14.45 3.79 -5.55
C ASN A 275 14.87 3.20 -6.91
N GLN A 276 14.92 4.02 -7.96
CA GLN A 276 15.39 3.59 -9.28
C GLN A 276 16.78 4.11 -9.62
N VAL A 277 17.47 3.31 -10.41
CA VAL A 277 18.79 3.55 -10.95
C VAL A 277 18.73 3.31 -12.45
N ILE A 278 19.41 4.16 -13.22
CA ILE A 278 19.46 4.06 -14.67
C ILE A 278 20.77 3.41 -15.06
N GLN A 279 20.68 2.27 -15.73
CA GLN A 279 21.80 1.54 -16.31
C GLN A 279 21.85 1.82 -17.81
N ILE A 280 22.98 2.35 -18.29
CA ILE A 280 23.19 2.68 -19.70
C ILE A 280 24.33 1.80 -20.20
N GLU A 281 24.03 0.96 -21.18
CA GLU A 281 25.03 0.15 -21.87
C GLU A 281 25.55 0.90 -23.10
N MET A 282 26.87 0.99 -23.22
CA MET A 282 27.54 1.72 -24.28
C MET A 282 28.56 0.86 -25.01
N LEU A 283 28.76 1.18 -26.30
CA LEU A 283 29.79 0.62 -27.14
C LEU A 283 30.85 1.69 -27.45
N ASN A 284 32.09 1.45 -27.03
CA ASN A 284 33.23 2.29 -27.40
C ASN A 284 34.19 1.45 -28.26
N GLY A 285 34.19 1.68 -29.57
CA GLY A 285 34.85 0.80 -30.54
C GLY A 285 34.27 -0.62 -30.49
N LYS A 286 35.08 -1.61 -30.06
CA LYS A 286 34.65 -3.01 -29.86
C LYS A 286 34.31 -3.36 -28.40
N LYS A 287 34.57 -2.48 -27.43
CA LYS A 287 34.40 -2.78 -26.00
C LYS A 287 33.04 -2.31 -25.50
N ARG A 288 32.31 -3.19 -24.82
CA ARG A 288 31.09 -2.85 -24.09
C ARG A 288 31.43 -2.32 -22.70
N SER A 289 30.72 -1.28 -22.29
CA SER A 289 30.82 -0.71 -20.94
C SER A 289 29.44 -0.36 -20.44
N THR A 290 29.27 -0.38 -19.11
CA THR A 290 28.01 -0.04 -18.46
C THR A 290 28.25 1.12 -17.52
N ILE A 291 27.45 2.16 -17.65
CA ILE A 291 27.45 3.29 -16.71
C ILE A 291 26.14 3.30 -15.94
N THR A 292 26.24 3.77 -14.71
CA THR A 292 25.12 3.79 -13.77
C THR A 292 24.91 5.23 -13.31
N GLY A 293 23.66 5.67 -13.34
CA GLY A 293 23.29 7.02 -12.94
C GLY A 293 21.89 7.09 -12.35
N ARG A 294 21.46 8.30 -12.01
CA ARG A 294 20.12 8.58 -11.52
C ARG A 294 19.52 9.76 -12.27
N ALA A 295 18.21 9.70 -12.49
CA ALA A 295 17.49 10.82 -13.08
C ALA A 295 17.45 11.99 -12.09
N GLU A 296 17.98 13.13 -12.52
CA GLU A 296 18.07 14.35 -11.73
C GLU A 296 16.93 15.30 -12.06
N ARG A 297 16.72 15.54 -13.36
CA ARG A 297 15.68 16.39 -13.93
C ARG A 297 14.95 15.66 -15.05
N ILE A 298 13.64 15.87 -15.13
CA ILE A 298 12.78 15.24 -16.13
C ILE A 298 11.81 16.28 -16.64
N ASP A 299 11.66 16.33 -17.95
CA ASP A 299 10.72 17.21 -18.64
C ASP A 299 10.00 16.41 -19.74
N GLY A 300 8.76 16.01 -19.45
CA GLY A 300 7.97 15.15 -20.33
C GLY A 300 8.65 13.83 -20.71
N LYS A 301 9.22 13.78 -21.92
CA LYS A 301 9.94 12.62 -22.47
C LYS A 301 11.47 12.73 -22.35
N GLN A 302 11.99 13.87 -21.91
CA GLN A 302 13.41 14.13 -21.75
C GLN A 302 13.83 13.88 -20.30
N ALA A 303 14.98 13.23 -20.11
CA ALA A 303 15.54 12.96 -18.80
C ALA A 303 17.03 13.31 -18.75
N HIS A 304 17.42 14.07 -17.74
CA HIS A 304 18.80 14.38 -17.43
C HIS A 304 19.31 13.40 -16.37
N ILE A 305 20.29 12.58 -16.73
CA ILE A 305 20.84 11.54 -15.88
C ILE A 305 22.22 11.96 -15.37
N ASN A 306 22.35 12.07 -14.05
CA ASN A 306 23.64 12.26 -13.40
C ASN A 306 24.34 10.89 -13.28
N VAL A 307 25.53 10.77 -13.86
CA VAL A 307 26.29 9.50 -13.92
C VAL A 307 27.56 9.59 -13.07
N GLN A 308 27.80 8.57 -12.25
CA GLN A 308 28.98 8.55 -11.37
C GLN A 308 30.24 8.08 -12.11
N GLY A 309 31.35 8.81 -11.95
CA GLY A 309 32.70 8.32 -12.29
C GLY A 309 33.14 8.43 -13.75
N VAL A 310 32.33 9.02 -14.64
CA VAL A 310 32.63 9.03 -16.08
C VAL A 310 33.12 10.41 -16.53
N LYS A 311 34.44 10.57 -16.63
CA LYS A 311 35.05 11.84 -17.10
C LYS A 311 35.05 11.99 -18.62
N ASN A 312 34.92 10.91 -19.42
CA ASN A 312 34.92 10.93 -20.90
C ASN A 312 34.20 9.69 -21.50
N ALA A 313 32.86 9.61 -21.48
CA ALA A 313 32.16 8.55 -22.23
C ALA A 313 31.90 9.00 -23.68
N SER A 314 32.73 8.53 -24.60
CA SER A 314 32.62 8.78 -26.04
C SER A 314 32.09 7.55 -26.80
N GLY A 315 31.04 6.90 -26.28
CA GLY A 315 30.51 5.64 -26.81
C GLY A 315 29.06 5.76 -27.32
N LYS A 316 28.69 4.92 -28.28
CA LYS A 316 27.30 4.80 -28.76
C LYS A 316 26.46 4.07 -27.72
N ILE A 317 25.32 4.63 -27.34
CA ILE A 317 24.36 3.98 -26.43
C ILE A 317 23.73 2.79 -27.17
N LEU A 318 23.78 1.61 -26.54
CA LEU A 318 23.14 0.38 -27.01
C LEU A 318 21.77 0.17 -26.38
N SER A 319 21.69 0.36 -25.07
CA SER A 319 20.46 0.16 -24.30
C SER A 319 20.44 1.07 -23.09
N VAL A 320 19.24 1.49 -22.70
CA VAL A 320 18.98 2.17 -21.43
C VAL A 320 17.96 1.35 -20.68
N THR A 321 18.26 1.05 -19.43
CA THR A 321 17.40 0.27 -18.55
C THR A 321 17.22 0.97 -17.23
N THR A 322 15.97 1.19 -16.84
CA THR A 322 15.61 1.59 -15.49
C THR A 322 15.53 0.33 -14.61
N ILE A 323 16.29 0.32 -13.52
CA ILE A 323 16.34 -0.76 -12.54
C ILE A 323 15.81 -0.24 -11.21
N GLY A 324 14.96 -1.04 -10.58
CA GLY A 324 14.24 -0.66 -9.37
C GLY A 324 12.77 -0.48 -9.65
N LYS A 325 11.99 -0.59 -8.58
CA LYS A 325 10.55 -0.41 -8.64
C LYS A 325 10.22 1.08 -8.69
N GLU A 326 9.24 1.45 -9.50
CA GLU A 326 8.73 2.82 -9.55
C GLU A 326 8.14 3.21 -8.19
N ASP A 327 8.33 4.47 -7.80
CA ASP A 327 7.70 5.02 -6.61
C ASP A 327 6.17 5.12 -6.80
N LEU A 328 5.45 5.41 -5.71
CA LEU A 328 4.03 5.68 -5.82
C LEU A 328 3.79 6.99 -6.59
N THR A 329 2.77 6.99 -7.44
CA THR A 329 2.19 8.20 -8.00
C THR A 329 1.44 8.97 -6.90
N ALA A 330 1.19 10.27 -7.13
CA ALA A 330 0.44 11.10 -6.17
C ALA A 330 -0.96 10.52 -5.84
N ALA A 331 -1.65 9.98 -6.84
CA ALA A 331 -2.95 9.34 -6.65
C ALA A 331 -2.86 8.06 -5.82
N GLU A 332 -1.80 7.26 -6.00
CA GLU A 332 -1.57 6.06 -5.20
C GLU A 332 -1.25 6.41 -3.75
N SER A 333 -0.42 7.43 -3.49
CA SER A 333 -0.13 7.93 -2.15
C SER A 333 -1.36 8.52 -1.47
N ALA A 334 -2.15 9.32 -2.19
CA ALA A 334 -3.39 9.91 -1.68
C ALA A 334 -4.42 8.83 -1.30
N ARG A 335 -4.51 7.76 -2.09
CA ARG A 335 -5.36 6.61 -1.77
C ARG A 335 -4.95 5.93 -0.46
N GLU A 336 -3.64 5.69 -0.24
CA GLU A 336 -3.17 5.11 1.04
C GLU A 336 -3.55 6.00 2.24
N ASP A 337 -3.39 7.32 2.11
CA ASP A 337 -3.76 8.29 3.14
C ASP A 337 -5.27 8.32 3.42
N VAL A 338 -6.10 8.35 2.38
CA VAL A 338 -7.56 8.34 2.49
C VAL A 338 -8.05 7.05 3.16
N VAL A 339 -7.51 5.88 2.79
CA VAL A 339 -7.86 4.60 3.41
C VAL A 339 -7.49 4.58 4.89
N LEU A 340 -6.28 5.03 5.24
CA LEU A 340 -5.84 5.14 6.63
C LEU A 340 -6.78 6.05 7.44
N LYS A 341 -7.07 7.26 6.92
CA LYS A 341 -7.94 8.22 7.60
C LYS A 341 -9.36 7.71 7.80
N ALA A 342 -9.88 6.95 6.84
CA ALA A 342 -11.19 6.30 6.95
C ALA A 342 -11.19 5.24 8.07
N LEU A 343 -10.15 4.40 8.15
CA LEU A 343 -9.98 3.43 9.22
C LEU A 343 -9.77 4.07 10.60
N GLN A 344 -9.22 5.29 10.64
CA GLN A 344 -9.06 6.09 11.85
C GLN A 344 -10.32 6.88 12.23
N GLY A 345 -11.39 6.82 11.43
CA GLY A 345 -12.60 7.61 11.66
C GLY A 345 -12.40 9.12 11.55
N THR A 346 -11.33 9.57 10.89
CA THR A 346 -10.98 11.01 10.78
C THR A 346 -11.57 11.68 9.55
N ILE A 347 -12.16 10.90 8.65
CA ILE A 347 -12.90 11.38 7.48
C ILE A 347 -14.20 10.59 7.33
N THR A 348 -15.19 11.20 6.70
CA THR A 348 -16.52 10.62 6.47
C THR A 348 -16.63 9.97 5.08
N LEU A 349 -15.57 9.27 4.64
CA LEU A 349 -15.52 8.66 3.30
C LEU A 349 -16.70 7.72 3.05
N THR A 350 -17.07 6.94 4.07
CA THR A 350 -18.16 5.96 4.04
C THR A 350 -19.56 6.59 4.06
N GLU A 351 -19.64 7.90 4.29
CA GLU A 351 -20.87 8.69 4.22
C GLU A 351 -20.96 9.47 2.91
N HIS A 352 -19.85 9.57 2.16
CA HIS A 352 -19.79 10.34 0.93
C HIS A 352 -20.63 9.65 -0.17
N PRO A 353 -21.65 10.31 -0.73
CA PRO A 353 -22.56 9.68 -1.70
C PRO A 353 -21.85 9.09 -2.90
N PHE A 354 -20.85 9.78 -3.46
CA PHE A 354 -20.01 9.25 -4.55
C PHE A 354 -19.34 7.91 -4.21
N PHE A 355 -18.78 7.78 -3.00
CA PHE A 355 -18.15 6.52 -2.58
C PHE A 355 -19.21 5.42 -2.45
N CYS A 356 -20.34 5.74 -1.83
CA CYS A 356 -21.40 4.77 -1.59
C CYS A 356 -22.15 4.36 -2.86
N SER A 357 -22.33 5.24 -3.85
CA SER A 357 -22.89 4.85 -5.14
C SER A 357 -22.03 3.83 -5.89
N ILE A 358 -20.70 3.84 -5.67
CA ILE A 358 -19.78 2.88 -6.30
C ILE A 358 -19.70 1.59 -5.48
N TRP A 359 -19.55 1.69 -4.17
CA TRP A 359 -19.16 0.56 -3.32
C TRP A 359 -20.27 0.01 -2.42
N ALA A 360 -21.30 0.80 -2.15
CA ALA A 360 -22.40 0.46 -1.27
C ALA A 360 -23.76 0.92 -1.84
N PRO A 361 -24.10 0.60 -3.11
CA PRO A 361 -25.27 1.16 -3.79
C PRO A 361 -26.59 0.79 -3.10
N SER A 362 -26.61 -0.30 -2.32
CA SER A 362 -27.78 -0.71 -1.54
C SER A 362 -28.12 0.22 -0.38
N LEU A 363 -27.20 1.10 0.06
CA LEU A 363 -27.43 2.01 1.17
C LEU A 363 -28.26 3.25 0.78
N ASN A 364 -28.48 3.51 -0.52
CA ASN A 364 -29.29 4.62 -1.03
C ASN A 364 -29.00 5.98 -0.35
N ILE A 365 -27.72 6.34 -0.23
CA ILE A 365 -27.33 7.60 0.41
C ILE A 365 -27.81 8.78 -0.44
N PRO A 366 -28.50 9.78 0.15
CA PRO A 366 -28.98 10.94 -0.58
C PRO A 366 -27.83 11.82 -1.06
N TRP A 367 -27.95 12.35 -2.28
CA TRP A 367 -27.02 13.33 -2.79
C TRP A 367 -27.31 14.71 -2.19
N PRO A 368 -26.28 15.57 -2.00
CA PRO A 368 -26.48 16.95 -1.62
C PRO A 368 -27.37 17.65 -2.65
N PRO A 369 -28.28 18.53 -2.20
CA PRO A 369 -29.11 19.31 -3.11
C PRO A 369 -28.21 20.15 -4.01
N LEU A 370 -28.48 20.12 -5.30
CA LEU A 370 -27.86 21.03 -6.26
C LEU A 370 -28.46 22.42 -6.12
N HIS A 371 -27.65 23.44 -6.37
CA HIS A 371 -28.17 24.77 -6.68
C HIS A 371 -28.95 24.71 -8.01
N ALA A 372 -29.94 25.59 -8.15
CA ALA A 372 -31.03 25.49 -9.14
C ALA A 372 -30.58 25.02 -10.55
N PRO A 373 -31.37 24.15 -11.21
CA PRO A 373 -30.98 23.56 -12.48
C PRO A 373 -30.86 24.64 -13.56
N THR A 374 -29.65 24.89 -14.04
CA THR A 374 -29.45 25.46 -15.37
C THR A 374 -29.83 24.38 -16.38
N ALA A 375 -30.63 24.73 -17.39
CA ALA A 375 -30.95 23.81 -18.47
C ALA A 375 -29.66 23.47 -19.23
N SER A 376 -29.06 22.31 -18.96
CA SER A 376 -27.85 21.84 -19.63
C SER A 376 -28.18 21.47 -21.08
N LEU A 377 -27.82 22.32 -22.04
CA LEU A 377 -27.92 22.00 -23.46
C LEU A 377 -26.60 21.39 -23.94
N VAL A 378 -26.70 20.30 -24.72
CA VAL A 378 -25.53 19.71 -25.38
C VAL A 378 -24.98 20.71 -26.41
N HIS A 379 -23.74 21.17 -26.20
CA HIS A 379 -23.04 22.09 -27.08
C HIS A 379 -21.70 21.48 -27.54
N TYR A 380 -21.56 21.26 -28.84
CA TYR A 380 -20.32 20.79 -29.45
C TYR A 380 -20.08 21.48 -30.82
N PRO A 381 -19.26 22.53 -30.88
CA PRO A 381 -19.10 23.34 -32.08
C PRO A 381 -18.24 22.66 -33.16
N ASP A 382 -17.37 21.72 -32.77
CA ASP A 382 -16.36 21.11 -33.64
C ASP A 382 -16.89 19.93 -34.49
N GLY A 383 -18.20 19.64 -34.46
CA GLY A 383 -18.79 18.60 -35.32
C GLY A 383 -20.14 18.07 -34.84
N GLN A 384 -20.59 16.97 -35.46
CA GLN A 384 -21.82 16.26 -35.06
C GLN A 384 -21.50 15.06 -34.17
N LEU A 385 -22.23 14.94 -33.07
CA LEU A 385 -22.25 13.74 -32.25
C LEU A 385 -23.19 12.71 -32.89
N ASN A 386 -22.78 11.45 -32.92
CA ASN A 386 -23.73 10.38 -33.23
C ASN A 386 -24.73 10.18 -32.07
N PRO A 387 -25.82 9.42 -32.26
CA PRO A 387 -26.85 9.27 -31.24
C PRO A 387 -26.35 8.74 -29.89
N SER A 388 -25.43 7.78 -29.87
CA SER A 388 -24.91 7.21 -28.61
C SER A 388 -23.94 8.16 -27.91
N GLN A 389 -23.16 8.94 -28.66
CA GLN A 389 -22.33 10.01 -28.11
C GLN A 389 -23.18 11.13 -27.52
N TYR A 390 -24.25 11.51 -28.20
CA TYR A 390 -25.20 12.52 -27.74
C TYR A 390 -25.86 12.10 -26.42
N GLU A 391 -26.40 10.87 -26.35
CA GLU A 391 -27.00 10.32 -25.12
C GLU A 391 -25.98 10.28 -23.96
N ALA A 392 -24.73 9.93 -24.26
CA ALA A 392 -23.68 9.94 -23.24
C ALA A 392 -23.41 11.35 -22.71
N VAL A 393 -23.31 12.36 -23.57
CA VAL A 393 -23.10 13.75 -23.16
C VAL A 393 -24.30 14.27 -22.37
N GLU A 394 -25.52 14.01 -22.83
CA GLU A 394 -26.76 14.37 -22.15
C GLU A 394 -26.81 13.81 -20.73
N ARG A 395 -26.47 12.52 -20.56
CA ARG A 395 -26.37 11.90 -19.23
C ARG A 395 -25.27 12.53 -18.38
N ILE A 396 -24.10 12.81 -18.94
CA ILE A 396 -22.97 13.39 -18.19
C ILE A 396 -23.30 14.79 -17.64
N ILE A 397 -24.04 15.62 -18.38
CA ILE A 397 -24.40 16.98 -17.97
C ILE A 397 -25.74 17.06 -17.22
N SER A 398 -26.42 15.91 -17.07
CA SER A 398 -27.66 15.77 -16.33
C SER A 398 -27.44 16.06 -14.85
N GLN A 399 -28.37 16.80 -14.27
CA GLN A 399 -28.40 17.10 -12.83
C GLN A 399 -29.16 16.03 -12.03
N ALA A 400 -29.69 15.00 -12.70
CA ALA A 400 -30.43 13.94 -12.02
C ALA A 400 -29.50 13.10 -11.12
N ASP A 401 -29.99 12.72 -9.94
CA ASP A 401 -29.19 11.96 -8.97
C ASP A 401 -28.71 10.60 -9.48
N ARG A 402 -29.50 9.97 -10.36
CA ARG A 402 -29.12 8.72 -11.05
C ARG A 402 -27.94 8.87 -12.01
N ASP A 403 -27.66 10.10 -12.44
CA ASP A 403 -26.66 10.43 -13.44
C ASP A 403 -25.36 11.01 -12.82
N ARG A 404 -25.28 11.11 -11.49
CA ARG A 404 -24.10 11.65 -10.78
C ARG A 404 -22.86 10.77 -10.86
N VAL A 405 -23.06 9.46 -11.03
CA VAL A 405 -22.00 8.48 -11.25
C VAL A 405 -22.41 7.60 -12.42
N LEU A 406 -21.71 7.76 -13.54
CA LEU A 406 -22.02 7.08 -14.79
C LEU A 406 -20.79 6.33 -15.31
N LEU A 407 -21.03 5.17 -15.92
CA LEU A 407 -20.03 4.45 -16.68
C LEU A 407 -20.35 4.54 -18.17
N VAL A 408 -19.56 5.32 -18.92
CA VAL A 408 -19.65 5.39 -20.38
C VAL A 408 -18.63 4.43 -20.99
N GLN A 409 -19.10 3.42 -21.71
CA GLN A 409 -18.25 2.42 -22.34
C GLN A 409 -18.30 2.57 -23.87
N GLY A 410 -17.11 2.68 -24.48
CA GLY A 410 -16.97 2.77 -25.93
C GLY A 410 -15.79 1.93 -26.45
N PRO A 411 -16.00 1.02 -27.42
CA PRO A 411 -14.93 0.32 -28.14
C PRO A 411 -13.83 1.25 -28.68
N PRO A 412 -12.65 0.73 -29.04
CA PRO A 412 -11.63 1.52 -29.74
C PRO A 412 -12.21 2.20 -30.99
N GLY A 413 -11.86 3.48 -31.22
CA GLY A 413 -12.35 4.26 -32.38
C GLY A 413 -13.73 4.92 -32.26
N THR A 414 -14.48 4.68 -31.18
CA THR A 414 -15.86 5.22 -31.01
C THR A 414 -15.96 6.69 -30.58
N GLY A 415 -14.86 7.44 -30.60
CA GLY A 415 -14.88 8.86 -30.25
C GLY A 415 -15.09 9.16 -28.76
N LYS A 416 -14.56 8.35 -27.84
CA LYS A 416 -14.60 8.63 -26.39
C LYS A 416 -14.08 10.04 -26.04
N THR A 417 -12.99 10.46 -26.69
CA THR A 417 -12.43 11.80 -26.53
C THR A 417 -13.40 12.88 -26.98
N THR A 418 -14.15 12.63 -28.06
CA THR A 418 -15.22 13.52 -28.56
C THR A 418 -16.32 13.68 -27.51
N VAL A 419 -16.77 12.59 -26.86
CA VAL A 419 -17.77 12.65 -25.78
C VAL A 419 -17.27 13.50 -24.61
N ILE A 420 -16.00 13.34 -24.20
CA ILE A 420 -15.40 14.14 -23.12
C ILE A 420 -15.35 15.62 -23.52
N ALA A 421 -14.87 15.93 -24.73
CA ALA A 421 -14.77 17.29 -25.23
C ALA A 421 -16.15 17.98 -25.31
N ALA A 422 -17.14 17.29 -25.86
CA ALA A 422 -18.53 17.77 -25.93
C ALA A 422 -19.14 18.00 -24.54
N SER A 423 -18.86 17.12 -23.58
CA SER A 423 -19.34 17.29 -22.20
C SER A 423 -18.75 18.54 -21.55
N VAL A 424 -17.44 18.74 -21.68
CA VAL A 424 -16.75 19.93 -21.14
C VAL A 424 -17.24 21.21 -21.82
N ASN A 425 -17.37 21.21 -23.15
CA ASN A 425 -17.91 22.36 -23.89
C ASN A 425 -19.35 22.66 -23.46
N SER A 426 -20.19 21.64 -23.25
CA SER A 426 -21.55 21.84 -22.75
C SER A 426 -21.53 22.49 -21.37
N MET A 427 -20.72 21.98 -20.42
CA MET A 427 -20.63 22.51 -19.06
C MET A 427 -20.12 23.96 -18.97
N ILE A 428 -19.22 24.39 -19.87
CA ILE A 428 -18.68 25.76 -19.89
C ILE A 428 -19.67 26.75 -20.51
N ASN A 429 -20.52 26.29 -21.43
CA ASN A 429 -21.50 27.12 -22.13
C ASN A 429 -22.91 27.05 -21.50
N THR A 430 -23.04 26.44 -20.32
CA THR A 430 -24.24 26.50 -19.47
C THR A 430 -24.04 27.56 -18.39
#